data_AF-A0A0Q4BRL3-F1
#
_entry.id   AF-A0A0Q4BRL3-F1
#
_cell.length_a   1.000
_cell.length_b   1.000
_cell.length_c   1.000
_cell.angle_alpha   90.00
_cell.angle_beta   90.00
_cell.angle_gamma   90.00
#
_symmetry.space_group_name_H-M   'P 1'
#
loop_
_entity.id
_entity.type
_entity.pdbx_description
1 polymer ?
#
loop_
_entity_poly.entity_id
_entity_poly.type
_entity_poly.pdbx_seq_one_letter_code
_entity_poly.pdbx_strand_id
1 'polypeptide(L)'
;MRMSARVKKAAVLAMLALLAACGQRAALALKPGQQLPPAPYGRADKPKAEELLATPTIAIPERSVELRTRSEPRADDPFDLPPPEAAQPADPQPANPQ
;
A
#
# COMPACT_ATOMS: atom_id res chain seq x y z
N MET A 1 42.33 -20.54 -22.99
CA MET A 1 40.86 -20.65 -22.87
C MET A 1 40.30 -20.67 -21.43
N ARG A 2 40.97 -21.30 -20.46
CA ARG A 2 40.48 -21.39 -19.06
C ARG A 2 40.42 -20.05 -18.31
N MET A 3 41.33 -19.12 -18.64
CA MET A 3 41.42 -17.81 -17.99
C MET A 3 40.22 -16.91 -18.34
N SER A 4 39.83 -16.87 -19.61
CA SER A 4 38.66 -16.13 -20.09
C SER A 4 37.34 -16.66 -19.50
N ALA A 5 37.25 -17.96 -19.24
CA ALA A 5 36.08 -18.55 -18.58
C ALA A 5 35.99 -18.17 -17.09
N ARG A 6 37.13 -18.02 -16.40
CA ARG A 6 37.16 -17.55 -14.99
C ARG A 6 36.76 -16.08 -14.87
N VAL A 7 37.26 -15.23 -15.78
CA VAL A 7 36.92 -13.79 -15.81
C VAL A 7 35.42 -13.58 -16.05
N LYS A 8 34.81 -14.30 -17.01
CA LYS A 8 33.36 -14.20 -17.27
C LYS A 8 32.53 -14.62 -16.05
N LYS A 9 32.91 -15.70 -15.37
CA LYS A 9 32.23 -16.16 -14.14
C LYS A 9 32.33 -15.14 -13.02
N ALA A 10 33.50 -14.53 -12.83
CA ALA A 10 33.69 -13.47 -11.84
C ALA A 10 32.85 -12.22 -12.16
N ALA A 11 32.77 -11.82 -13.42
CA ALA A 11 31.96 -10.68 -13.84
C ALA A 11 30.46 -10.91 -13.60
N VAL A 12 29.94 -12.10 -13.90
CA VAL A 12 28.54 -12.46 -13.63
C VAL A 12 28.23 -12.44 -12.13
N LEU A 13 29.12 -13.01 -11.29
CA LEU A 13 28.94 -12.98 -9.83
C LEU A 13 28.96 -11.56 -9.27
N ALA A 14 29.88 -10.71 -9.74
CA ALA A 14 29.94 -9.31 -9.32
C ALA A 14 28.66 -8.54 -9.69
N MET A 15 28.12 -8.78 -10.89
CA MET A 15 26.88 -8.14 -11.34
C MET A 15 25.68 -8.57 -10.50
N LEU A 16 25.57 -9.85 -10.16
CA LEU A 16 24.51 -10.35 -9.27
C LEU A 16 24.63 -9.78 -7.84
N ALA A 17 25.85 -9.62 -7.33
CA ALA A 17 26.08 -9.01 -6.03
C ALA A 17 25.66 -7.54 -5.98
N LEU A 18 25.87 -6.77 -7.05
CA LEU A 18 25.40 -5.38 -7.16
C LEU A 18 23.88 -5.27 -7.15
N LEU A 19 23.16 -6.21 -7.78
CA LEU A 19 21.69 -6.22 -7.78
C LEU A 19 21.11 -6.48 -6.38
N ALA A 20 21.82 -7.23 -5.53
CA ALA A 20 21.39 -7.51 -4.15
C ALA A 20 21.52 -6.31 -3.20
N ALA A 21 22.16 -5.20 -3.62
CA ALA A 21 22.36 -4.03 -2.78
C ALA A 21 21.11 -3.11 -2.67
N CYS A 22 20.13 -3.23 -3.57
CA CYS A 22 18.88 -2.48 -3.50
C CYS A 22 17.92 -3.13 -2.49
N GLY A 23 17.84 -2.58 -1.27
CA GLY A 23 16.91 -3.06 -0.23
C GLY A 23 17.51 -3.25 1.15
N GLN A 24 18.72 -2.74 1.40
CA GLN A 24 19.36 -2.75 2.72
C GLN A 24 18.46 -2.04 3.76
N ARG A 25 18.18 -2.72 4.88
CA ARG A 25 17.45 -2.17 6.03
C ARG A 25 18.42 -1.96 7.19
N ALA A 26 18.58 -0.71 7.62
CA ALA A 26 19.32 -0.35 8.82
C ALA A 26 18.38 0.32 9.83
N ALA A 27 18.80 0.38 11.10
CA ALA A 27 18.12 1.22 12.07
C ALA A 27 18.13 2.67 11.59
N LEU A 28 16.98 3.33 11.67
CA LEU A 28 16.82 4.73 11.32
C LEU A 28 17.26 5.60 12.50
N ALA A 29 18.16 6.54 12.24
CA ALA A 29 18.56 7.55 13.22
C ALA A 29 17.95 8.90 12.84
N LEU A 30 17.65 9.71 13.86
CA LEU A 30 17.25 11.10 13.65
C LEU A 30 18.44 11.92 13.16
N LYS A 31 18.16 12.91 12.32
CA LYS A 31 19.16 13.92 11.95
C LYS A 31 19.58 14.72 13.20
N PRO A 32 20.81 15.23 13.25
CA PRO A 32 21.25 16.10 14.35
C PRO A 32 20.27 17.26 14.57
N GLY A 33 19.90 17.49 15.84
CA GLY A 33 18.96 18.54 16.23
C GLY A 33 17.48 18.18 16.09
N GLN A 34 17.12 17.00 15.57
CA GLN A 34 15.73 16.55 15.54
C GLN A 34 15.35 15.72 16.77
N GLN A 35 14.05 15.69 17.07
CA GLN A 35 13.47 14.91 18.17
C GLN A 35 12.31 14.05 17.67
N LEU A 36 12.08 12.94 18.36
CA LEU A 36 10.90 12.10 18.12
C LEU A 36 9.60 12.91 18.34
N PRO A 37 8.52 12.60 17.59
CA PRO A 37 7.20 13.18 17.80
C PRO A 37 6.79 13.12 19.27
N PRO A 38 6.02 14.10 19.79
CA PRO A 38 5.52 14.06 21.15
C PRO A 38 4.67 12.80 21.40
N ALA A 39 4.43 12.48 22.67
CA ALA A 39 3.59 11.34 23.04
C ALA A 39 2.19 11.47 22.40
N PRO A 40 1.58 10.36 21.96
CA PRO A 40 0.21 10.38 21.44
C PRO A 40 -0.76 10.92 22.49
N TYR A 41 -1.83 11.54 22.02
CA TYR A 41 -2.86 12.05 22.93
C TYR A 41 -3.43 10.92 23.80
N GLY A 42 -3.51 11.16 25.12
CA GLY A 42 -4.02 10.20 26.09
C GLY A 42 -3.07 9.04 26.44
N ARG A 43 -1.82 9.05 25.96
CA ARG A 43 -0.79 8.07 26.29
C ARG A 43 0.31 8.71 27.15
N ALA A 44 0.72 8.02 28.21
CA ALA A 44 1.81 8.45 29.08
C ALA A 44 3.19 8.14 28.50
N ASP A 45 3.26 7.13 27.63
CA ASP A 45 4.47 6.68 26.98
C ASP A 45 4.73 7.43 25.65
N LYS A 46 6.02 7.71 25.40
CA LYS A 46 6.51 8.27 24.14
C LYS A 46 7.18 7.14 23.33
N PRO A 47 6.58 6.68 22.22
CA PRO A 47 7.11 5.55 21.46
C PRO A 47 8.49 5.81 20.88
N LYS A 48 9.31 4.75 20.77
CA LYS A 48 10.61 4.80 20.09
C LYS A 48 10.47 4.70 18.58
N ALA A 49 11.56 4.99 17.85
CA ALA A 49 11.56 4.94 16.38
C ALA A 49 11.12 3.57 15.84
N GLU A 50 11.60 2.49 16.45
CA GLU A 50 11.27 1.12 16.06
C GLU A 50 9.78 0.80 16.27
N GLU A 51 9.19 1.32 17.35
CA GLU A 51 7.79 1.12 17.71
C GLU A 51 6.85 1.90 16.78
N LEU A 52 7.25 3.11 16.36
CA LEU A 52 6.49 3.92 15.40
C LEU A 52 6.46 3.32 13.99
N LEU A 53 7.50 2.56 13.64
CA LEU A 53 7.63 1.90 12.34
C LEU A 53 7.00 0.49 12.33
N ALA A 54 6.60 -0.02 13.49
CA ALA A 54 5.93 -1.29 13.61
C ALA A 54 4.49 -1.17 13.10
N THR A 55 4.17 -1.90 12.03
CA THR A 55 2.81 -1.97 11.50
C THR A 55 1.91 -2.74 12.48
N PRO A 56 0.87 -2.13 13.06
CA PRO A 56 -0.08 -2.86 13.91
C PRO A 56 -0.97 -3.78 13.07
N THR A 57 -1.52 -4.82 13.69
CA THR A 57 -2.33 -5.87 13.02
C THR A 57 -3.51 -5.30 12.22
N ILE A 58 -4.09 -4.18 12.67
CA ILE A 58 -5.22 -3.53 12.01
C ILE A 58 -4.82 -2.59 10.86
N ALA A 59 -3.55 -2.23 10.72
CA ALA A 59 -3.11 -1.29 9.67
C ALA A 59 -2.97 -1.96 8.30
N ILE A 60 -2.75 -3.27 8.26
CA ILE A 60 -2.73 -4.07 7.03
C ILE A 60 -3.62 -5.29 7.25
N PRO A 61 -4.95 -5.11 7.27
CA PRO A 61 -5.86 -6.25 7.38
C PRO A 61 -5.81 -7.07 6.09
N GLU A 62 -5.84 -8.39 6.21
CA GLU A 62 -6.03 -9.25 5.05
C GLU A 62 -7.40 -8.99 4.45
N ARG A 63 -7.43 -8.57 3.19
CA ARG A 63 -8.68 -8.52 2.42
C ARG A 63 -9.08 -9.95 2.07
N SER A 64 -10.30 -10.34 2.43
CA SER A 64 -10.92 -11.53 1.83
C SER A 64 -11.16 -11.22 0.35
N VAL A 65 -10.25 -11.67 -0.51
CA VAL A 65 -10.44 -11.64 -1.97
C VAL A 65 -11.26 -12.85 -2.37
N GLU A 66 -12.58 -12.74 -2.24
CA GLU A 66 -13.43 -13.60 -3.07
C GLU A 66 -13.35 -13.06 -4.50
N LEU A 67 -12.63 -13.79 -5.35
CA LEU A 67 -12.48 -13.47 -6.76
C LEU A 67 -13.87 -13.53 -7.41
N ARG A 68 -14.43 -12.36 -7.73
CA ARG A 68 -15.59 -12.29 -8.63
C ARG A 68 -15.14 -12.74 -10.01
N THR A 69 -15.55 -13.93 -10.40
CA THR A 69 -15.24 -14.54 -11.70
C THR A 69 -16.01 -13.91 -12.86
N ARG A 70 -17.05 -13.13 -12.54
CA ARG A 70 -17.90 -12.39 -13.48
C ARG A 70 -18.32 -11.04 -12.88
N SER A 71 -18.57 -10.07 -13.74
CA SER A 71 -19.22 -8.81 -13.36
C SER A 71 -20.70 -9.06 -13.04
N GLU A 72 -21.22 -8.32 -12.06
CA GLU A 72 -22.65 -8.25 -11.74
C GLU A 72 -23.10 -6.78 -11.85
N PRO A 73 -24.33 -6.52 -12.31
CA PRO A 73 -24.88 -5.18 -12.26
C PRO A 73 -24.96 -4.70 -10.81
N ARG A 74 -24.53 -3.47 -10.56
CA ARG A 74 -24.66 -2.83 -9.25
C ARG A 74 -26.10 -2.36 -9.09
N ALA A 75 -26.66 -2.49 -7.88
CA ALA A 75 -27.95 -1.89 -7.55
C ALA A 75 -27.85 -0.37 -7.63
N ASP A 76 -28.93 0.28 -8.06
CA ASP A 76 -29.01 1.75 -8.07
C ASP A 76 -28.74 2.30 -6.66
N ASP A 77 -28.02 3.42 -6.58
CA ASP A 77 -27.68 4.05 -5.31
C ASP A 77 -28.93 4.70 -4.70
N PRO A 78 -29.42 4.23 -3.52
CA PRO A 78 -30.61 4.81 -2.90
C PRO A 78 -30.40 6.27 -2.45
N PHE A 79 -29.17 6.78 -2.45
CA PHE A 79 -28.80 8.14 -2.08
C PHE A 79 -28.28 8.97 -3.27
N ASP A 80 -28.60 8.58 -4.51
CA ASP A 80 -28.34 9.42 -5.69
C ASP A 80 -29.27 10.63 -5.68
N LEU A 81 -28.89 11.64 -4.90
CA LEU A 81 -29.65 12.88 -4.74
C LEU A 81 -29.40 13.78 -5.96
N PRO A 82 -30.45 14.38 -6.54
CA PRO A 82 -30.27 15.30 -7.65
C PRO A 82 -29.44 16.52 -7.22
N PRO A 83 -28.69 17.14 -8.15
CA PRO A 83 -28.01 18.40 -7.89
C PRO A 83 -29.00 19.47 -7.40
N PRO A 84 -28.57 20.42 -6.54
CA PRO A 84 -29.46 21.37 -5.86
C PRO A 84 -30.15 22.40 -6.77
N GLU A 85 -29.85 22.41 -8.07
CA GLU A 85 -30.43 23.35 -9.04
C GLU A 85 -31.07 22.58 -10.21
N ALA A 86 -32.40 22.75 -10.33
CA ALA A 86 -33.35 22.22 -11.32
C ALA A 86 -33.27 20.69 -11.60
N ALA A 87 -34.34 19.98 -11.20
CA ALA A 87 -34.54 18.56 -11.49
C ALA A 87 -34.30 18.25 -12.97
N GLN A 88 -33.28 17.45 -13.24
CA GLN A 88 -33.09 16.84 -14.55
C GLN A 88 -34.20 15.80 -14.75
N PRO A 89 -34.80 15.70 -15.95
CA PRO A 89 -35.81 14.69 -16.22
C PRO A 89 -35.20 13.31 -15.97
N ALA A 90 -35.85 12.53 -15.09
CA ALA A 90 -35.40 11.18 -14.76
C ALA A 90 -35.43 10.31 -16.02
N ASP A 91 -34.31 9.62 -16.31
CA ASP A 91 -34.29 8.57 -17.31
C ASP A 91 -35.30 7.47 -16.91
N PRO A 92 -36.02 6.86 -17.87
CA PRO A 92 -36.99 5.83 -17.56
C PRO A 92 -36.29 4.61 -16.94
N GLN A 93 -36.65 4.30 -15.69
CA GLN A 93 -36.23 3.11 -14.96
C GLN A 93 -36.61 1.86 -15.77
N PRO A 94 -35.67 0.97 -16.15
CA PRO A 94 -36.04 -0.28 -16.78
C PRO A 94 -36.91 -1.09 -15.81
N ALA A 95 -38.06 -1.56 -16.31
CA ALA A 95 -39.02 -2.31 -15.52
C ALA A 95 -38.34 -3.55 -14.92
N ASN A 96 -38.31 -3.62 -13.59
CA ASN A 96 -37.78 -4.73 -12.84
C ASN A 96 -38.73 -5.94 -13.01
N PRO A 97 -38.34 -7.02 -13.72
CA PRO A 97 -39.15 -8.22 -13.75
C PRO A 97 -38.99 -8.89 -12.38
N GLN A 98 -40.08 -8.92 -11.62
CA GLN A 98 -40.19 -9.78 -10.44
C GLN A 98 -40.07 -11.26 -10.83
#